data_AF-A8FUV8-F1
#
_entry.id   AF-A8FUV8-F1
#
_cell.length_a   1.000
_cell.length_b   1.000
_cell.length_c   1.000
_cell.angle_alpha   90.00
_cell.angle_beta   90.00
_cell.angle_gamma   90.00
#
_symmetry.space_group_name_H-M   'P 1'
#
loop_
_entity.id
_entity.type
_entity.pdbx_description
1 polymer ?
#
loop_
_entity_poly.entity_id
_entity_poly.type
_entity_poly.pdbx_seq_one_letter_code
_entity_poly.pdbx_strand_id
1 'polypeptide(L)'
;MPPFLKISVLSLALFSFGTLANSEVTTSKTSPTPQDEVFYGIKNNLEQHLYQLPPRIQGHYGIRMYRMTGDEKYANAALVDLYAVSDSQNFYACNLDKANFIQSEAEKAISVLGKGPRAKARKKALEPFPEFLFYTDVLLRFSSRIDEFGLTGPCHDKLIKTLKKAELEAGLTDKAMIKSWAAQLINYVYWAKQLGVGDYLEPYKQAFISVYPDNKDNKLNKKQYRNKLYGMTHFIFAASEYYQHDVSPKEFAWILDYFEANIDRILKDATDDIIAEVGISFHLAGLSDNPVVALTQQHIINAFDKEEQIIPSPMGNPALAMGEHRNVLAMMLLKWPEKLHKGPYFGQLKATKKYLPKQVKEKS
;
A
#
# COMPACT_ATOMS: atom_id res chain seq x y z
N MET A 1 -43.68 -57.44 -15.27
CA MET A 1 -43.06 -58.53 -16.05
C MET A 1 -42.94 -58.07 -17.50
N PRO A 2 -41.85 -58.45 -18.18
CA PRO A 2 -41.20 -57.78 -19.33
C PRO A 2 -41.88 -58.24 -20.67
N PRO A 3 -41.38 -58.05 -21.92
CA PRO A 3 -40.00 -57.67 -22.28
C PRO A 3 -39.69 -56.90 -23.61
N PHE A 4 -38.47 -56.36 -23.60
CA PHE A 4 -37.36 -56.45 -24.58
C PHE A 4 -37.39 -55.94 -26.04
N LEU A 5 -36.26 -55.24 -26.31
CA LEU A 5 -35.35 -55.27 -27.46
C LEU A 5 -35.78 -54.65 -28.80
N LYS A 6 -34.96 -53.71 -29.27
CA LYS A 6 -34.02 -53.99 -30.38
C LYS A 6 -32.89 -52.94 -30.45
N ILE A 7 -31.67 -53.42 -30.63
CA ILE A 7 -30.44 -52.67 -30.89
C ILE A 7 -30.03 -52.92 -32.35
N SER A 8 -29.40 -51.89 -32.93
CA SER A 8 -28.49 -51.86 -34.09
C SER A 8 -29.06 -52.09 -35.49
N VAL A 9 -28.77 -51.13 -36.39
CA VAL A 9 -27.80 -51.31 -37.48
C VAL A 9 -27.06 -49.99 -37.74
N LEU A 10 -25.73 -50.08 -37.80
CA LEU A 10 -24.77 -49.06 -38.21
C LEU A 10 -24.77 -48.97 -39.75
N SER A 11 -24.71 -47.78 -40.34
CA SER A 11 -24.42 -47.61 -41.77
C SER A 11 -23.39 -46.51 -41.97
N LEU A 12 -22.25 -46.92 -42.52
CA LEU A 12 -21.15 -46.08 -43.01
C LEU A 12 -21.60 -45.34 -44.28
N ALA A 13 -21.34 -44.03 -44.38
CA ALA A 13 -21.34 -43.32 -45.65
C ALA A 13 -20.21 -42.27 -45.69
N LEU A 14 -19.15 -42.67 -46.42
CA LEU A 14 -18.30 -41.91 -47.34
C LEU A 14 -18.03 -40.41 -47.10
N PHE A 15 -16.75 -40.14 -46.79
CA PHE A 15 -16.09 -38.84 -46.83
C PHE A 15 -16.02 -38.26 -48.24
N SER A 16 -16.45 -37.00 -48.38
CA SER A 16 -16.11 -36.13 -49.51
C SER A 16 -15.22 -35.01 -48.97
N PHE A 17 -13.96 -34.97 -49.39
CA PHE A 17 -13.01 -33.90 -49.04
C PHE A 17 -13.34 -32.63 -49.85
N GLY A 18 -13.98 -31.66 -49.20
CA GLY A 18 -14.03 -30.28 -49.69
C GLY A 18 -12.78 -29.53 -49.25
N THR A 19 -12.03 -28.98 -50.20
CA THR A 19 -10.93 -28.05 -49.94
C THR A 19 -11.51 -26.73 -49.41
N LEU A 20 -11.50 -26.57 -48.09
CA LEU A 20 -11.68 -25.26 -47.45
C LEU A 20 -10.34 -24.52 -47.50
N ALA A 21 -10.33 -23.41 -48.24
CA ALA A 21 -9.27 -22.42 -48.14
C ALA A 21 -9.26 -21.85 -46.73
N ASN A 22 -8.25 -22.23 -45.93
CA ASN A 22 -7.96 -21.58 -44.66
C ASN A 22 -7.53 -20.15 -44.96
N SER A 23 -8.40 -19.21 -44.65
CA SER A 23 -8.01 -17.82 -44.42
C SER A 23 -7.23 -17.82 -43.12
N GLU A 24 -5.91 -17.79 -43.21
CA GLU A 24 -5.04 -17.53 -42.07
C GLU A 24 -5.32 -16.11 -41.56
N VAL A 25 -6.15 -16.01 -40.52
CA VAL A 25 -6.23 -14.82 -39.68
C VAL A 25 -4.87 -14.70 -39.01
N THR A 26 -4.02 -13.87 -39.62
CA THR A 26 -2.73 -13.48 -39.07
C THR A 26 -3.00 -12.59 -37.86
N THR A 27 -3.19 -13.19 -36.68
CA THR A 27 -3.10 -12.44 -35.42
C THR A 27 -1.65 -11.97 -35.30
N SER A 28 -1.39 -10.71 -35.64
CA SER A 28 -0.11 -10.07 -35.34
C SER A 28 0.09 -10.13 -33.83
N LYS A 29 0.94 -11.05 -33.36
CA LYS A 29 1.46 -10.99 -31.99
C LYS A 29 2.33 -9.76 -31.91
N THR A 30 1.75 -8.62 -31.53
CA THR A 30 2.50 -7.44 -31.14
C THR A 30 3.43 -7.84 -30.00
N SER A 31 4.73 -7.60 -30.20
CA SER A 31 5.72 -7.81 -29.14
C SER A 31 5.32 -7.01 -27.89
N PRO A 32 5.49 -7.56 -26.67
CA PRO A 32 5.21 -6.84 -25.43
C PRO A 32 5.95 -5.51 -25.39
N THR A 33 5.30 -4.45 -24.91
CA THR A 33 5.99 -3.18 -24.67
C THR A 33 6.98 -3.32 -23.51
N PRO A 34 7.99 -2.43 -23.37
CA PRO A 34 8.86 -2.43 -22.18
C PRO A 34 8.07 -2.32 -20.86
N GLN A 35 6.97 -1.56 -20.86
CA GLN A 35 6.06 -1.46 -19.71
C GLN A 35 5.40 -2.81 -19.39
N ASP A 36 4.94 -3.54 -20.41
CA ASP A 36 4.38 -4.88 -20.24
C ASP A 36 5.42 -5.86 -19.71
N GLU A 37 6.65 -5.84 -20.23
CA GLU A 37 7.74 -6.70 -19.77
C GLU A 37 7.99 -6.53 -18.27
N VAL A 38 8.15 -5.28 -17.81
CA VAL A 38 8.39 -4.97 -16.39
C VAL A 38 7.18 -5.35 -15.54
N PHE A 39 5.97 -4.94 -15.94
CA PHE A 39 4.76 -5.22 -15.17
C PHE A 39 4.54 -6.73 -14.98
N TYR A 40 4.58 -7.50 -16.07
CA TYR A 40 4.32 -8.94 -16.00
C TYR A 40 5.48 -9.69 -15.36
N GLY A 41 6.73 -9.25 -15.53
CA GLY A 41 7.88 -9.86 -14.85
C GLY A 41 7.76 -9.77 -13.34
N ILE A 42 7.53 -8.56 -12.82
CA ILE A 42 7.32 -8.33 -11.37
C ILE A 42 6.10 -9.10 -10.89
N LYS A 43 4.97 -8.99 -11.60
CA LYS A 43 3.72 -9.65 -11.22
C LYS A 43 3.89 -11.17 -11.11
N ASN A 44 4.48 -11.80 -12.11
CA ASN A 44 4.67 -13.24 -12.15
C ASN A 44 5.61 -13.71 -11.03
N ASN A 45 6.71 -12.98 -10.78
CA ASN A 45 7.63 -13.30 -9.69
C ASN A 45 6.94 -13.23 -8.32
N LEU A 46 6.19 -12.15 -8.05
CA LEU A 46 5.42 -12.01 -6.81
C LEU A 46 4.35 -13.09 -6.64
N GLU A 47 3.56 -13.37 -7.69
CA GLU A 47 2.47 -14.35 -7.62
C GLU A 47 2.99 -15.80 -7.47
N GLN A 48 4.10 -16.15 -8.10
CA GLN A 48 4.71 -17.49 -7.97
C GLN A 48 5.28 -17.74 -6.57
N HIS A 49 5.77 -16.69 -5.90
CA HIS A 49 6.38 -16.78 -4.58
C HIS A 49 5.48 -16.29 -3.46
N LEU A 50 4.20 -15.99 -3.73
CA LEU A 50 3.29 -15.33 -2.79
C LEU A 50 3.23 -16.04 -1.42
N TYR A 51 3.12 -17.37 -1.42
CA TYR A 51 3.01 -18.16 -0.19
C TYR A 51 4.33 -18.29 0.61
N GLN A 52 5.45 -17.80 0.07
CA GLN A 52 6.73 -17.71 0.77
C GLN A 52 6.89 -16.36 1.49
N LEU A 53 6.03 -15.39 1.17
CA LEU A 53 6.09 -14.05 1.76
C LEU A 53 5.43 -14.04 3.15
N PRO A 54 5.87 -13.16 4.07
CA PRO A 54 5.19 -12.98 5.34
C PRO A 54 3.71 -12.57 5.16
N PRO A 55 2.79 -12.94 6.08
CA PRO A 55 1.36 -12.64 5.98
C PRO A 55 1.04 -11.18 5.63
N ARG A 56 1.71 -10.23 6.30
CA ARG A 56 1.54 -8.80 6.04
C ARG A 56 1.89 -8.41 4.60
N ILE A 57 2.95 -9.00 4.05
CA ILE A 57 3.41 -8.71 2.69
C ILE A 57 2.46 -9.31 1.66
N GLN A 58 1.95 -10.52 1.90
CA GLN A 58 0.88 -11.11 1.08
C GLN A 58 -0.35 -10.20 1.05
N GLY A 59 -0.77 -9.70 2.21
CA GLY A 59 -1.93 -8.82 2.29
C GLY A 59 -1.71 -7.46 1.65
N HIS A 60 -0.51 -6.88 1.77
CA HIS A 60 -0.14 -5.64 1.07
C HIS A 60 -0.20 -5.78 -0.45
N TYR A 61 0.29 -6.90 -0.98
CA TYR A 61 0.17 -7.21 -2.40
C TYR A 61 -1.31 -7.36 -2.80
N GLY A 62 -2.05 -8.20 -2.08
CA GLY A 62 -3.46 -8.50 -2.37
C GLY A 62 -4.36 -7.27 -2.34
N ILE A 63 -4.24 -6.41 -1.32
CA ILE A 63 -5.08 -5.22 -1.19
C ILE A 63 -4.83 -4.24 -2.35
N ARG A 64 -3.57 -4.01 -2.73
CA ARG A 64 -3.23 -3.12 -3.83
C ARG A 64 -3.71 -3.68 -5.17
N MET A 65 -3.48 -4.96 -5.42
CA MET A 65 -3.96 -5.59 -6.65
C MET A 65 -5.48 -5.60 -6.77
N TYR A 66 -6.20 -5.82 -5.67
CA TYR A 66 -7.66 -5.68 -5.65
C TYR A 66 -8.08 -4.25 -6.02
N ARG A 67 -7.48 -3.22 -5.40
CA ARG A 67 -7.81 -1.81 -5.68
C ARG A 67 -7.52 -1.41 -7.13
N MET A 68 -6.46 -1.96 -7.71
CA MET A 68 -6.07 -1.69 -9.10
C MET A 68 -6.91 -2.46 -10.13
N THR A 69 -7.36 -3.67 -9.83
CA THR A 69 -7.95 -4.56 -10.84
C THR A 69 -9.44 -4.85 -10.64
N GLY A 70 -9.95 -4.68 -9.42
CA GLY A 70 -11.28 -5.12 -9.02
C GLY A 70 -11.44 -6.64 -8.90
N ASP A 71 -10.38 -7.43 -9.12
CA ASP A 71 -10.45 -8.89 -9.12
C ASP A 71 -10.49 -9.46 -7.69
N GLU A 72 -11.62 -10.09 -7.34
CA GLU A 72 -11.86 -10.69 -6.02
C GLU A 72 -10.82 -11.75 -5.62
N LYS A 73 -10.09 -12.36 -6.57
CA LYS A 73 -9.08 -13.37 -6.21
C LYS A 73 -8.00 -12.81 -5.28
N TYR A 74 -7.68 -11.52 -5.43
CA TYR A 74 -6.66 -10.85 -4.61
C TYR A 74 -7.14 -10.58 -3.18
N ALA A 75 -8.46 -10.60 -2.93
CA ALA A 75 -9.02 -10.40 -1.59
C ALA A 75 -8.60 -11.52 -0.62
N ASN A 76 -8.34 -12.74 -1.10
CA ASN A 76 -7.87 -13.84 -0.24
C ASN A 76 -6.48 -13.59 0.34
N ALA A 77 -5.57 -13.00 -0.43
CA ALA A 77 -4.25 -12.62 0.08
C ALA A 77 -4.36 -11.52 1.13
N ALA A 78 -5.27 -10.55 0.93
CA ALA A 78 -5.59 -9.52 1.92
C ALA A 78 -6.25 -10.10 3.19
N LEU A 79 -7.07 -11.15 3.07
CA LEU A 79 -7.70 -11.82 4.21
C LEU A 79 -6.67 -12.47 5.16
N VAL A 80 -5.56 -13.00 4.64
CA VAL A 80 -4.48 -13.55 5.46
C VAL A 80 -3.89 -12.50 6.42
N ASP A 81 -3.72 -11.27 5.94
CA ASP A 81 -3.27 -10.14 6.77
C ASP A 81 -4.30 -9.73 7.82
N LEU A 82 -5.60 -9.76 7.50
CA LEU A 82 -6.66 -9.51 8.47
C LEU A 82 -6.58 -10.49 9.66
N TYR A 83 -6.30 -11.77 9.42
CA TYR A 83 -6.13 -12.73 10.51
C TYR A 83 -4.97 -12.34 11.44
N ALA A 84 -3.81 -11.96 10.89
CA ALA A 84 -2.65 -11.53 11.67
C ALA A 84 -2.92 -10.23 12.46
N VAL A 85 -3.59 -9.26 11.83
CA VAL A 85 -3.89 -7.96 12.42
C VAL A 85 -4.99 -8.06 13.48
N SER A 86 -6.04 -8.85 13.26
CA SER A 86 -7.17 -8.98 14.20
C SER A 86 -6.76 -9.58 15.54
N ASP A 87 -5.87 -10.57 15.54
CA ASP A 87 -5.34 -11.16 16.78
C ASP A 87 -4.51 -10.14 17.58
N SER A 88 -3.61 -9.43 16.90
CA SER A 88 -2.81 -8.36 17.51
C SER A 88 -3.70 -7.24 18.06
N GLN A 89 -4.67 -6.76 17.28
CA GLN A 89 -5.58 -5.71 17.70
C GLN A 89 -6.39 -6.14 18.93
N ASN A 90 -6.89 -7.37 18.97
CA ASN A 90 -7.63 -7.90 20.11
C ASN A 90 -6.76 -7.89 21.38
N PHE A 91 -5.53 -8.41 21.30
CA PHE A 91 -4.60 -8.39 22.43
C PHE A 91 -4.40 -6.97 22.95
N TYR A 92 -4.06 -6.00 22.09
CA TYR A 92 -3.79 -4.65 22.57
C TYR A 92 -5.06 -3.94 23.06
N ALA A 93 -6.13 -3.95 22.27
CA ALA A 93 -7.35 -3.20 22.56
C ALA A 93 -8.06 -3.68 23.83
N CYS A 94 -8.13 -4.98 24.07
CA CYS A 94 -8.87 -5.51 25.20
C CYS A 94 -8.13 -5.42 26.54
N ASN A 95 -6.81 -5.17 26.52
CA ASN A 95 -5.97 -5.07 27.72
C ASN A 95 -5.65 -3.64 28.16
N LEU A 96 -6.20 -2.60 27.50
CA LEU A 96 -5.88 -1.19 27.76
C LEU A 96 -6.19 -0.69 29.18
N ASP A 97 -7.03 -1.39 29.93
CA ASP A 97 -7.40 -1.10 31.32
C ASP A 97 -6.50 -1.80 32.35
N LYS A 98 -5.62 -2.70 31.92
CA LYS A 98 -4.65 -3.33 32.82
C LYS A 98 -3.61 -2.31 33.27
N ALA A 99 -3.33 -2.30 34.57
CA ALA A 99 -2.31 -1.44 35.16
C ALA A 99 -0.97 -1.60 34.43
N ASN A 100 -0.33 -0.47 34.11
CA ASN A 100 0.97 -0.36 33.41
C ASN A 100 1.03 -1.01 32.00
N PHE A 101 -0.09 -1.46 31.43
CA PHE A 101 -0.07 -2.15 30.14
C PHE A 101 0.41 -1.24 29.00
N ILE A 102 -0.15 -0.03 28.91
CA ILE A 102 0.22 0.96 27.89
C ILE A 102 1.72 1.26 27.95
N GLN A 103 2.23 1.60 29.13
CA GLN A 103 3.65 1.90 29.32
C GLN A 103 4.54 0.71 28.92
N SER A 104 4.22 -0.51 29.40
CA SER A 104 5.02 -1.70 29.10
C SER A 104 5.04 -2.03 27.62
N GLU A 105 3.89 -1.96 26.94
CA GLU A 105 3.82 -2.25 25.51
C GLU A 105 4.44 -1.14 24.66
N ALA A 106 4.43 0.11 25.12
CA ALA A 106 5.15 1.21 24.48
C ALA A 106 6.67 1.01 24.55
N GLU A 107 7.21 0.65 25.72
CA GLU A 107 8.62 0.32 25.89
C GLU A 107 9.03 -0.85 24.98
N LYS A 108 8.18 -1.89 24.88
CA LYS A 108 8.41 -3.01 23.95
C LYS A 108 8.42 -2.54 22.49
N ALA A 109 7.45 -1.72 22.08
CA ALA A 109 7.38 -1.18 20.72
C ALA A 109 8.64 -0.36 20.36
N ILE A 110 9.18 0.41 21.31
CA ILE A 110 10.43 1.16 21.13
C ILE A 110 11.65 0.22 21.09
N SER A 111 11.65 -0.84 21.90
CA SER A 111 12.79 -1.77 22.05
C SER A 111 13.12 -2.49 20.73
N VAL A 112 12.10 -2.84 19.94
CA VAL A 112 12.24 -3.57 18.67
C VAL A 112 12.66 -2.68 17.51
N LEU A 113 12.67 -1.35 17.68
CA LEU A 113 13.29 -0.47 16.69
C LEU A 113 14.77 -0.85 16.56
N GLY A 114 15.24 -0.94 15.31
CA GLY A 114 16.57 -1.42 14.97
C GLY A 114 17.73 -0.65 15.63
N LYS A 115 18.96 -1.05 15.30
CA LYS A 115 20.17 -0.47 15.91
C LYS A 115 20.91 0.52 15.00
N GLY A 116 20.48 0.65 13.75
CA GLY A 116 21.10 1.53 12.76
C GLY A 116 20.85 3.03 13.01
N PRO A 117 21.55 3.93 12.29
CA PRO A 117 21.46 5.38 12.50
C PRO A 117 20.03 5.94 12.45
N ARG A 118 19.21 5.45 11.51
CA ARG A 118 17.79 5.84 11.40
C ARG A 118 17.02 5.48 12.66
N ALA A 119 17.21 4.26 13.17
CA ALA A 119 16.50 3.80 14.36
C ALA A 119 16.98 4.52 15.64
N LYS A 120 18.28 4.84 15.74
CA LYS A 120 18.81 5.69 16.83
C LYS A 120 18.17 7.08 16.83
N ALA A 121 18.07 7.73 15.67
CA ALA A 121 17.40 9.02 15.55
C ALA A 121 15.92 8.95 15.96
N ARG A 122 15.24 7.88 15.55
CA ARG A 122 13.84 7.62 15.91
C ARG A 122 13.63 7.41 17.42
N LYS A 123 14.50 6.62 18.06
CA LYS A 123 14.47 6.44 19.53
C LYS A 123 14.65 7.76 20.25
N LYS A 124 15.63 8.57 19.83
CA LYS A 124 15.87 9.90 20.40
C LYS A 124 14.66 10.84 20.24
N ALA A 125 14.03 10.84 19.05
CA ALA A 125 12.84 11.67 18.81
C ALA A 125 11.62 11.25 19.66
N LEU A 126 11.56 9.98 20.08
CA LEU A 126 10.49 9.45 20.92
C LEU A 126 10.70 9.67 22.43
N GLU A 127 11.91 10.07 22.88
CA GLU A 127 12.18 10.29 24.31
C GLU A 127 11.16 11.21 25.00
N PRO A 128 10.68 12.31 24.39
CA PRO A 128 9.65 13.16 25.00
C PRO A 128 8.23 12.56 24.93
N PHE A 129 8.02 11.51 24.14
CA PHE A 129 6.71 10.94 23.83
C PHE A 129 6.74 9.40 23.97
N PRO A 130 7.01 8.86 25.17
CA PRO A 130 7.31 7.45 25.36
C PRO A 130 6.20 6.49 24.92
N GLU A 131 4.94 6.92 24.99
CA GLU A 131 3.77 6.10 24.60
C GLU A 131 3.33 6.31 23.14
N PHE A 132 3.91 7.28 22.43
CA PHE A 132 3.44 7.71 21.11
C PHE A 132 3.40 6.57 20.10
N LEU A 133 4.45 5.75 20.07
CA LEU A 133 4.54 4.62 19.13
C LEU A 133 3.49 3.55 19.42
N PHE A 134 3.10 3.37 20.68
CA PHE A 134 2.02 2.46 21.04
C PHE A 134 0.67 2.96 20.53
N TYR A 135 0.33 4.24 20.78
CA TYR A 135 -0.93 4.78 20.27
C TYR A 135 -1.00 4.78 18.74
N THR A 136 0.13 5.07 18.07
CA THR A 136 0.15 5.22 16.61
C THR A 136 0.45 3.93 15.86
N ASP A 137 1.67 3.41 15.96
CA ASP A 137 2.12 2.27 15.18
C ASP A 137 1.56 0.93 15.69
N VAL A 138 0.96 0.89 16.89
CA VAL A 138 0.26 -0.30 17.40
C VAL A 138 -1.25 -0.13 17.28
N LEU A 139 -1.86 0.77 18.06
CA LEU A 139 -3.32 0.86 18.12
C LEU A 139 -3.95 1.43 16.83
N LEU A 140 -3.51 2.61 16.37
CA LEU A 140 -4.06 3.22 15.15
C LEU A 140 -3.78 2.35 13.92
N ARG A 141 -2.55 1.87 13.74
CA ARG A 141 -2.19 1.05 12.57
C ARG A 141 -3.07 -0.19 12.43
N PHE A 142 -3.22 -0.97 13.50
CA PHE A 142 -4.02 -2.20 13.42
C PHE A 142 -5.51 -1.89 13.26
N SER A 143 -6.02 -0.87 13.95
CA SER A 143 -7.44 -0.49 13.85
C SER A 143 -7.77 0.05 12.47
N SER A 144 -6.90 0.90 11.91
CA SER A 144 -7.07 1.44 10.55
C SER A 144 -7.02 0.33 9.51
N ARG A 145 -6.12 -0.64 9.64
CA ARG A 145 -6.09 -1.78 8.70
C ARG A 145 -7.37 -2.60 8.74
N ILE A 146 -7.98 -2.82 9.92
CA ILE A 146 -9.29 -3.49 10.01
C ILE A 146 -10.39 -2.61 9.40
N ASP A 147 -10.35 -1.31 9.64
CA ASP A 147 -11.30 -0.33 9.10
C ASP A 147 -11.26 -0.24 7.56
N GLU A 148 -10.06 -0.33 6.95
CA GLU A 148 -9.87 -0.38 5.50
C GLU A 148 -10.66 -1.51 4.82
N PHE A 149 -10.99 -2.58 5.56
CA PHE A 149 -11.77 -3.72 5.08
C PHE A 149 -13.27 -3.62 5.38
N GLY A 150 -13.74 -2.48 5.89
CA GLY A 150 -15.13 -2.26 6.28
C GLY A 150 -15.52 -2.94 7.59
N LEU A 151 -14.55 -3.17 8.48
CA LEU A 151 -14.72 -3.95 9.70
C LEU A 151 -14.34 -3.15 10.95
N THR A 152 -14.76 -3.63 12.11
CA THR A 152 -14.29 -3.20 13.43
C THR A 152 -13.76 -4.40 14.20
N GLY A 153 -12.69 -4.19 14.97
CA GLY A 153 -12.11 -5.20 15.85
C GLY A 153 -12.79 -5.29 17.23
N PRO A 154 -12.51 -6.33 18.02
CA PRO A 154 -12.97 -6.40 19.41
C PRO A 154 -12.47 -5.22 20.26
N CYS A 155 -13.23 -4.90 21.32
CA CYS A 155 -12.93 -3.80 22.25
C CYS A 155 -12.75 -2.43 21.56
N HIS A 156 -13.38 -2.21 20.41
CA HIS A 156 -13.27 -0.99 19.60
C HIS A 156 -13.54 0.29 20.41
N ASP A 157 -14.66 0.36 21.13
CA ASP A 157 -15.01 1.57 21.91
C ASP A 157 -13.98 1.90 22.99
N LYS A 158 -13.41 0.87 23.64
CA LYS A 158 -12.33 1.03 24.63
C LYS A 158 -11.11 1.64 23.95
N LEU A 159 -10.72 1.09 22.79
CA LEU A 159 -9.59 1.58 22.01
C LEU A 159 -9.78 3.03 21.54
N ILE A 160 -10.94 3.37 20.97
CA ILE A 160 -11.24 4.73 20.52
C ILE A 160 -11.23 5.72 21.69
N LYS A 161 -11.85 5.35 22.82
CA LYS A 161 -11.84 6.18 24.04
C LYS A 161 -10.43 6.42 24.57
N THR A 162 -9.57 5.41 24.53
CA THR A 162 -8.16 5.55 24.94
C THR A 162 -7.40 6.46 23.98
N LEU A 163 -7.54 6.26 22.67
CA LEU A 163 -6.86 7.07 21.66
C LEU A 163 -7.27 8.54 21.69
N LYS A 164 -8.55 8.84 21.95
CA LYS A 164 -9.04 10.23 22.11
C LYS A 164 -8.43 10.96 23.30
N LYS A 165 -7.93 10.23 24.30
CA LYS A 165 -7.24 10.80 25.45
C LYS A 165 -5.73 10.91 25.23
N ALA A 166 -5.20 10.26 24.19
CA ALA A 166 -3.79 10.38 23.86
C ALA A 166 -3.53 11.78 23.28
N GLU A 167 -2.56 12.49 23.84
CA GLU A 167 -2.11 13.80 23.34
C GLU A 167 -1.26 13.63 22.08
N LEU A 168 -1.87 13.19 20.99
CA LEU A 168 -1.16 12.82 19.75
C LEU A 168 -0.54 14.03 19.05
N GLU A 169 -1.18 15.20 19.10
CA GLU A 169 -0.76 16.38 18.36
C GLU A 169 0.69 16.76 18.64
N ALA A 170 1.10 16.76 19.92
CA ALA A 170 2.46 17.13 20.33
C ALA A 170 3.53 16.28 19.64
N GLY A 171 3.33 14.95 19.57
CA GLY A 171 4.24 14.04 18.87
C GLY A 171 4.13 14.09 17.34
N LEU A 172 2.93 14.36 16.81
CA LEU A 172 2.69 14.49 15.37
C LEU A 172 3.37 15.75 14.80
N THR A 173 3.33 16.86 15.52
CA THR A 173 3.87 18.16 15.07
C THR A 173 5.33 18.39 15.49
N ASP A 174 5.93 17.48 16.26
CA ASP A 174 7.31 17.64 16.71
C ASP A 174 8.32 17.59 15.55
N LYS A 175 9.29 18.51 15.60
CA LYS A 175 10.31 18.67 14.57
C LYS A 175 11.24 17.46 14.45
N ALA A 176 11.63 16.84 15.56
CA ALA A 176 12.50 15.66 15.54
C ALA A 176 11.73 14.42 15.04
N MET A 177 10.45 14.32 15.39
CA MET A 177 9.54 13.29 14.88
C MET A 177 9.36 13.41 13.37
N ILE A 178 9.01 14.59 12.85
CA ILE A 178 8.85 14.81 11.40
C ILE A 178 10.12 14.47 10.62
N LYS A 179 11.30 14.86 11.13
CA LYS A 179 12.59 14.52 10.52
C LYS A 179 12.94 13.03 10.51
N SER A 180 12.24 12.22 11.31
CA SER A 180 12.53 10.80 11.50
C SER A 180 11.44 9.86 10.94
N TRP A 181 10.22 10.39 10.77
CA TRP A 181 8.99 9.62 10.55
C TRP A 181 7.97 10.29 9.61
N ALA A 182 8.36 11.26 8.79
CA ALA A 182 7.44 12.06 7.95
C ALA A 182 6.26 11.27 7.35
N ALA A 183 6.54 10.27 6.51
CA ALA A 183 5.51 9.42 5.89
C ALA A 183 4.60 8.71 6.91
N GLN A 184 5.18 8.18 8.00
CA GLN A 184 4.40 7.51 9.03
C GLN A 184 3.46 8.48 9.76
N LEU A 185 3.94 9.68 10.10
CA LEU A 185 3.14 10.65 10.86
C LEU A 185 1.90 11.10 10.09
N ILE A 186 2.04 11.40 8.79
CA ILE A 186 0.86 11.76 7.99
C ILE A 186 -0.13 10.59 7.84
N ASN A 187 0.36 9.35 7.75
CA ASN A 187 -0.54 8.18 7.81
C ASN A 187 -1.31 8.17 9.13
N TYR A 188 -0.64 8.40 10.27
CA TYR A 188 -1.28 8.44 11.58
C TYR A 188 -2.32 9.56 11.70
N VAL A 189 -2.06 10.73 11.11
CA VAL A 189 -3.02 11.84 11.02
C VAL A 189 -4.30 11.39 10.32
N TYR A 190 -4.20 10.79 9.14
CA TYR A 190 -5.37 10.32 8.40
C TYR A 190 -6.08 9.17 9.09
N TRP A 191 -5.34 8.21 9.66
CA TRP A 191 -5.94 7.12 10.43
C TRP A 191 -6.70 7.63 11.65
N ALA A 192 -6.15 8.61 12.37
CA ALA A 192 -6.82 9.24 13.50
C ALA A 192 -8.12 9.92 13.05
N LYS A 193 -8.12 10.58 11.89
CA LYS A 193 -9.31 11.22 11.32
C LYS A 193 -10.37 10.19 10.90
N GLN A 194 -9.97 9.16 10.15
CA GLN A 194 -10.86 8.08 9.66
C GLN A 194 -11.55 7.32 10.80
N LEU A 195 -10.80 7.05 11.87
CA LEU A 195 -11.32 6.36 13.07
C LEU A 195 -12.05 7.31 14.03
N GLY A 196 -12.16 8.61 13.71
CA GLY A 196 -12.84 9.60 14.54
C GLY A 196 -12.13 9.88 15.87
N VAL A 197 -10.82 9.63 15.96
CA VAL A 197 -9.95 9.90 17.13
C VAL A 197 -9.61 11.39 17.23
N GLY A 198 -9.33 12.05 16.11
CA GLY A 198 -9.02 13.47 16.04
C GLY A 198 -8.62 13.90 14.64
N ASP A 199 -8.82 15.18 14.31
CA ASP A 199 -8.38 15.76 13.04
C ASP A 199 -7.14 16.64 13.28
N TYR A 200 -5.97 16.10 12.92
CA TYR A 200 -4.68 16.75 13.08
C TYR A 200 -4.08 17.21 11.75
N LEU A 201 -4.86 17.21 10.66
CA LEU A 201 -4.33 17.42 9.31
C LEU A 201 -3.69 18.79 9.13
N GLU A 202 -4.40 19.84 9.52
CA GLU A 202 -3.91 21.20 9.34
C GLU A 202 -2.71 21.52 10.26
N PRO A 203 -2.74 21.23 11.58
CA PRO A 203 -1.56 21.39 12.43
C PRO A 203 -0.33 20.62 11.92
N TYR A 204 -0.53 19.37 11.48
CA TYR A 204 0.56 18.56 10.94
C TYR A 204 1.11 19.14 9.63
N LYS A 205 0.25 19.56 8.70
CA LYS A 205 0.67 20.18 7.43
C LYS A 205 1.53 21.42 7.68
N GLN A 206 1.11 22.29 8.59
CA GLN A 206 1.87 23.49 8.96
C GLN A 206 3.23 23.14 9.57
N ALA A 207 3.26 22.16 10.50
CA ALA A 207 4.50 21.69 11.10
C ALA A 207 5.43 21.06 10.05
N PHE A 208 4.91 20.24 9.13
CA PHE A 208 5.67 19.61 8.06
C PHE A 208 6.34 20.64 7.14
N ILE A 209 5.58 21.63 6.66
CA ILE A 209 6.08 22.71 5.81
C ILE A 209 7.13 23.55 6.56
N SER A 210 6.92 23.82 7.85
CA SER A 210 7.90 24.54 8.69
C SER A 210 9.22 23.78 8.87
N VAL A 211 9.16 22.44 8.96
CA VAL A 211 10.35 21.59 9.05
C VAL A 211 11.08 21.48 7.71
N TYR A 212 10.34 21.46 6.60
CA TYR A 212 10.85 21.28 5.24
C TYR A 212 10.42 22.39 4.27
N PRO A 213 10.78 23.66 4.52
CA PRO A 213 10.44 24.74 3.59
C PRO A 213 11.26 24.60 2.31
N ASP A 214 10.60 24.72 1.16
CA ASP A 214 11.19 24.46 -0.17
C ASP A 214 12.45 25.29 -0.44
N ASN A 215 12.46 26.54 0.00
CA ASN A 215 13.60 27.44 -0.15
C ASN A 215 14.86 27.03 0.65
N LYS A 216 14.82 25.94 1.44
CA LYS A 216 15.96 25.36 2.15
C LYS A 216 16.37 23.99 1.63
N ASP A 217 15.79 23.52 0.52
CA ASP A 217 16.07 22.19 -0.01
C ASP A 217 17.53 21.99 -0.44
N ASN A 218 18.22 23.05 -0.82
CA ASN A 218 19.66 23.03 -1.12
C ASN A 218 20.53 22.69 0.11
N LYS A 219 19.99 22.82 1.33
CA LYS A 219 20.66 22.46 2.59
C LYS A 219 20.35 21.03 3.03
N LEU A 220 19.42 20.35 2.37
CA LEU A 220 19.05 18.98 2.72
C LEU A 220 20.03 17.99 2.09
N ASN A 221 20.55 17.09 2.93
CA ASN A 221 21.24 15.91 2.40
C ASN A 221 20.23 14.93 1.78
N LYS A 222 20.71 13.94 1.02
CA LYS A 222 19.86 12.95 0.34
C LYS A 222 18.85 12.26 1.27
N LYS A 223 19.25 11.92 2.50
CA LYS A 223 18.35 11.24 3.46
C LYS A 223 17.23 12.16 3.92
N GLN A 224 17.53 13.42 4.19
CA GLN A 224 16.54 14.42 4.60
C GLN A 224 15.60 14.76 3.45
N TYR A 225 16.14 14.92 2.25
CA TYR A 225 15.37 15.18 1.04
C TYR A 225 14.41 14.02 0.73
N ARG A 226 14.89 12.77 0.77
CA ARG A 226 14.05 11.56 0.66
C ARG A 226 12.95 11.52 1.71
N ASN A 227 13.25 11.84 2.98
CA ASN A 227 12.23 11.86 4.03
C ASN A 227 11.15 12.93 3.78
N LYS A 228 11.51 14.09 3.23
CA LYS A 228 10.56 15.11 2.78
C LYS A 228 9.65 14.57 1.67
N LEU A 229 10.25 14.04 0.59
CA LEU A 229 9.48 13.49 -0.54
C LEU A 229 8.52 12.39 -0.10
N TYR A 230 9.00 11.48 0.75
CA TYR A 230 8.18 10.40 1.30
C TYR A 230 7.04 10.92 2.18
N GLY A 231 7.23 12.02 2.91
CA GLY A 231 6.14 12.70 3.59
C GLY A 231 5.10 13.26 2.62
N MET A 232 5.56 13.95 1.57
CA MET A 232 4.70 14.57 0.55
C MET A 232 3.86 13.53 -0.22
N THR A 233 4.44 12.41 -0.67
CA THR A 233 3.69 11.34 -1.34
C THR A 233 2.62 10.76 -0.43
N HIS A 234 2.93 10.57 0.86
CA HIS A 234 1.99 10.03 1.82
C HIS A 234 0.86 10.98 2.24
N PHE A 235 0.97 12.30 2.05
CA PHE A 235 -0.19 13.19 2.12
C PHE A 235 -1.26 12.79 1.11
N ILE A 236 -0.86 12.50 -0.12
CA ILE A 236 -1.76 12.13 -1.22
C ILE A 236 -2.26 10.69 -1.02
N PHE A 237 -1.37 9.75 -0.69
CA PHE A 237 -1.77 8.35 -0.54
C PHE A 237 -2.76 8.15 0.61
N ALA A 238 -2.49 8.77 1.76
CA ALA A 238 -3.39 8.65 2.90
C ALA A 238 -4.73 9.39 2.65
N ALA A 239 -4.71 10.51 1.91
CA ALA A 239 -5.93 11.19 1.46
C ALA A 239 -6.78 10.35 0.51
N SER A 240 -6.15 9.54 -0.35
CA SER A 240 -6.84 8.59 -1.25
C SER A 240 -7.37 7.34 -0.56
N GLU A 241 -7.26 7.27 0.77
CA GLU A 241 -7.46 6.07 1.58
C GLU A 241 -6.68 4.86 1.05
N TYR A 242 -5.44 5.13 0.62
CA TYR A 242 -4.55 4.20 -0.08
C TYR A 242 -5.18 3.62 -1.35
N TYR A 243 -5.39 4.48 -2.35
CA TYR A 243 -5.81 4.13 -3.71
C TYR A 243 -7.26 3.64 -3.84
N GLN A 244 -8.15 4.08 -2.95
CA GLN A 244 -9.58 3.78 -3.04
C GLN A 244 -10.35 4.82 -3.86
N HIS A 245 -9.82 6.03 -3.98
CA HIS A 245 -10.41 7.11 -4.77
C HIS A 245 -9.35 8.15 -5.17
N ASP A 246 -9.70 8.97 -6.15
CA ASP A 246 -8.87 10.09 -6.59
C ASP A 246 -8.81 11.20 -5.53
N VAL A 247 -7.81 12.06 -5.64
CA VAL A 247 -7.63 13.25 -4.79
C VAL A 247 -7.80 14.53 -5.60
N SER A 248 -8.12 15.62 -4.92
CA SER A 248 -8.24 16.93 -5.58
C SER A 248 -6.86 17.46 -6.00
N PRO A 249 -6.60 17.70 -7.30
CA PRO A 249 -5.34 18.30 -7.73
C PRO A 249 -5.15 19.70 -7.14
N LYS A 250 -6.25 20.45 -6.90
CA LYS A 250 -6.19 21.79 -6.29
C LYS A 250 -5.77 21.74 -4.83
N GLU A 251 -6.24 20.76 -4.07
CA GLU A 251 -5.89 20.60 -2.65
C GLU A 251 -4.40 20.25 -2.48
N PHE A 252 -3.89 19.40 -3.37
CA PHE A 252 -2.52 18.91 -3.35
C PHE A 252 -1.58 19.64 -4.30
N ALA A 253 -1.99 20.78 -4.87
CA ALA A 253 -1.17 21.58 -5.80
C ALA A 253 0.21 21.90 -5.23
N TRP A 254 0.30 22.26 -3.95
CA TRP A 254 1.58 22.53 -3.27
C TRP A 254 2.57 21.35 -3.27
N ILE A 255 2.10 20.11 -3.38
CA ILE A 255 2.94 18.91 -3.56
C ILE A 255 3.19 18.64 -5.05
N LEU A 256 2.15 18.69 -5.87
CA LEU A 256 2.23 18.35 -7.29
C LEU A 256 3.11 19.35 -8.05
N ASP A 257 2.91 20.66 -7.83
CA ASP A 257 3.73 21.74 -8.39
C ASP A 257 5.19 21.61 -7.92
N TYR A 258 5.39 21.21 -6.65
CA TYR A 258 6.72 20.97 -6.11
C TYR A 258 7.41 19.78 -6.81
N PHE A 259 6.69 18.68 -7.03
CA PHE A 259 7.23 17.52 -7.75
C PHE A 259 7.60 17.86 -9.18
N GLU A 260 6.73 18.59 -9.90
CA GLU A 260 6.99 19.03 -11.27
C GLU A 260 8.21 19.95 -11.34
N ALA A 261 8.29 20.97 -10.48
CA ALA A 261 9.41 21.90 -10.45
C ALA A 261 10.76 21.27 -10.04
N ASN A 262 10.75 20.10 -9.39
CA ASN A 262 11.96 19.46 -8.85
C ASN A 262 12.22 18.07 -9.44
N ILE A 263 11.54 17.67 -10.53
CA ILE A 263 11.56 16.30 -11.04
C ILE A 263 12.98 15.80 -11.32
N ASP A 264 13.86 16.63 -11.89
CA ASP A 264 15.25 16.25 -12.18
C ASP A 264 16.03 15.85 -10.92
N ARG A 265 15.86 16.60 -9.84
CA ARG A 265 16.50 16.26 -8.56
C ARG A 265 15.86 15.05 -7.92
N ILE A 266 14.54 14.91 -8.03
CA ILE A 266 13.81 13.74 -7.53
C ILE A 266 14.36 12.47 -8.18
N LEU A 267 14.42 12.41 -9.51
CA LEU A 267 14.94 11.25 -10.25
C LEU A 267 16.39 10.93 -9.89
N LYS A 268 17.22 11.96 -9.65
CA LYS A 268 18.64 11.80 -9.29
C LYS A 268 18.86 11.31 -7.86
N ASP A 269 18.12 11.85 -6.90
CA ASP A 269 18.43 11.71 -5.48
C ASP A 269 17.48 10.80 -4.72
N ALA A 270 16.26 10.54 -5.21
CA ALA A 270 15.30 9.66 -4.55
C ALA A 270 15.66 8.17 -4.73
N THR A 271 14.85 7.30 -4.14
CA THR A 271 14.90 5.85 -4.36
C THR A 271 13.74 5.45 -5.26
N ASP A 272 13.83 4.29 -5.92
CA ASP A 272 12.84 3.90 -6.95
C ASP A 272 11.41 3.78 -6.40
N ASP A 273 11.24 3.40 -5.13
CA ASP A 273 9.94 3.45 -4.46
C ASP A 273 9.39 4.89 -4.43
N ILE A 274 10.15 5.84 -3.89
CA ILE A 274 9.75 7.27 -3.85
C ILE A 274 9.46 7.81 -5.25
N ILE A 275 10.28 7.45 -6.26
CA ILE A 275 10.07 7.86 -7.65
C ILE A 275 8.76 7.32 -8.19
N ALA A 276 8.44 6.05 -7.93
CA ALA A 276 7.17 5.48 -8.30
C ALA A 276 6.00 6.17 -7.57
N GLU A 277 6.16 6.51 -6.30
CA GLU A 277 5.14 7.21 -5.53
C GLU A 277 4.86 8.63 -6.05
N VAL A 278 5.88 9.33 -6.52
CA VAL A 278 5.73 10.63 -7.17
C VAL A 278 4.85 10.51 -8.41
N GLY A 279 5.14 9.55 -9.31
CA GLY A 279 4.29 9.34 -10.49
C GLY A 279 2.86 8.92 -10.15
N ILE A 280 2.69 8.02 -9.17
CA ILE A 280 1.36 7.60 -8.68
C ILE A 280 0.58 8.78 -8.08
N SER A 281 1.27 9.76 -7.48
CA SER A 281 0.61 10.95 -6.94
C SER A 281 -0.11 11.76 -8.02
N PHE A 282 0.45 11.84 -9.23
CA PHE A 282 -0.21 12.48 -10.39
C PHE A 282 -1.38 11.64 -10.91
N HIS A 283 -1.22 10.32 -10.98
CA HIS A 283 -2.32 9.42 -11.33
C HIS A 283 -3.52 9.59 -10.40
N LEU A 284 -3.29 9.59 -9.08
CA LEU A 284 -4.33 9.82 -8.07
C LEU A 284 -4.98 11.20 -8.17
N ALA A 285 -4.28 12.20 -8.69
CA ALA A 285 -4.82 13.53 -8.88
C ALA A 285 -5.58 13.71 -10.21
N GLY A 286 -5.75 12.63 -10.99
CA GLY A 286 -6.36 12.68 -12.33
C GLY A 286 -5.47 13.32 -13.39
N LEU A 287 -4.15 13.36 -13.17
CA LEU A 287 -3.15 14.00 -14.03
C LEU A 287 -2.22 12.98 -14.69
N SER A 288 -2.76 11.85 -15.14
CA SER A 288 -2.00 10.75 -15.73
C SER A 288 -1.17 11.14 -16.97
N ASP A 289 -1.58 12.18 -17.69
CA ASP A 289 -0.87 12.67 -18.87
C ASP A 289 0.23 13.71 -18.55
N ASN A 290 0.45 14.03 -17.27
CA ASN A 290 1.50 14.97 -16.86
C ASN A 290 2.89 14.40 -17.20
N PRO A 291 3.85 15.21 -17.72
CA PRO A 291 5.20 14.74 -18.07
C PRO A 291 5.95 14.01 -16.95
N VAL A 292 5.70 14.35 -15.68
CA VAL A 292 6.29 13.65 -14.52
C VAL A 292 5.94 12.16 -14.53
N VAL A 293 4.75 11.77 -14.95
CA VAL A 293 4.34 10.36 -15.05
C VAL A 293 5.24 9.63 -16.04
N ALA A 294 5.41 10.17 -17.25
CA ALA A 294 6.28 9.55 -18.26
C ALA A 294 7.74 9.44 -17.80
N LEU A 295 8.26 10.49 -17.16
CA LEU A 295 9.63 10.52 -16.63
C LEU A 295 9.86 9.48 -15.54
N THR A 296 8.92 9.36 -14.59
CA THR A 296 8.99 8.36 -13.51
C THR A 296 8.81 6.94 -14.04
N GLN A 297 7.88 6.71 -14.99
CA GLN A 297 7.72 5.41 -15.65
C GLN A 297 9.02 4.99 -16.36
N GLN A 298 9.65 5.89 -17.12
CA GLN A 298 10.90 5.59 -17.81
C GLN A 298 12.03 5.22 -16.85
N HIS A 299 12.13 5.94 -15.72
CA HIS A 299 13.10 5.61 -14.66
C HIS A 299 12.87 4.19 -14.12
N ILE A 300 11.62 3.85 -13.81
CA ILE A 300 11.24 2.54 -13.26
C ILE A 300 11.49 1.40 -14.26
N ILE A 301 11.20 1.61 -15.54
CA ILE A 301 11.51 0.63 -16.60
C ILE A 301 13.02 0.37 -16.66
N ASN A 302 13.84 1.42 -16.55
CA ASN A 302 15.30 1.29 -16.58
C ASN A 302 15.89 0.62 -15.33
N ALA A 303 15.17 0.67 -14.19
CA ALA A 303 15.60 0.07 -12.93
C ALA A 303 15.25 -1.42 -12.82
N PHE A 304 14.46 -1.97 -13.75
CA PHE A 304 14.04 -3.37 -13.73
C PHE A 304 15.17 -4.32 -14.10
N ASP A 305 15.40 -5.31 -13.24
CA ASP A 305 16.33 -6.41 -13.50
C ASP A 305 15.61 -7.56 -14.21
N LYS A 306 16.05 -7.88 -15.42
CA LYS A 306 15.44 -8.92 -16.26
C LYS A 306 15.77 -10.34 -15.78
N GLU A 307 16.86 -10.56 -15.05
CA GLU A 307 17.20 -11.89 -14.56
C GLU A 307 16.42 -12.18 -13.28
N GLU A 308 16.42 -11.21 -12.36
CA GLU A 308 15.74 -11.32 -11.07
C GLU A 308 14.22 -11.05 -11.15
N GLN A 309 13.75 -10.54 -12.29
CA GLN A 309 12.35 -10.17 -12.54
C GLN A 309 11.79 -9.25 -11.43
N ILE A 310 12.60 -8.29 -11.01
CA ILE A 310 12.31 -7.38 -9.91
C ILE A 310 13.14 -6.10 -10.07
N ILE A 311 12.72 -5.01 -9.43
CA ILE A 311 13.58 -3.86 -9.15
C ILE A 311 14.32 -4.13 -7.82
N PRO A 312 15.66 -4.24 -7.82
CA PRO A 312 16.46 -4.58 -6.63
C PRO A 312 16.67 -3.38 -5.70
N SER A 313 17.08 -3.62 -4.45
CA SER A 313 17.34 -2.54 -3.47
C SER A 313 18.35 -1.50 -4.00
N PRO A 314 18.44 -0.29 -3.43
CA PRO A 314 19.52 0.63 -3.81
C PRO A 314 20.94 0.06 -3.63
N MET A 315 21.08 -1.05 -2.89
CA MET A 315 22.33 -1.81 -2.73
C MET A 315 22.36 -3.10 -3.58
N GLY A 316 21.45 -3.27 -4.53
CA GLY A 316 21.37 -4.42 -5.44
C GLY A 316 20.72 -5.68 -4.87
N ASN A 317 20.07 -5.63 -3.70
CA ASN A 317 19.48 -6.83 -3.08
C ASN A 317 18.14 -7.20 -3.76
N PRO A 318 17.98 -8.41 -4.32
CA PRO A 318 16.76 -8.86 -5.01
C PRO A 318 15.70 -9.47 -4.07
N ALA A 319 15.91 -9.47 -2.74
CA ALA A 319 15.01 -10.13 -1.79
C ALA A 319 13.56 -9.63 -1.89
N LEU A 320 12.68 -10.51 -2.37
CA LEU A 320 11.29 -10.23 -2.71
C LEU A 320 10.50 -9.63 -1.54
N ALA A 321 10.62 -10.19 -0.34
CA ALA A 321 9.90 -9.71 0.84
C ALA A 321 10.28 -8.27 1.25
N MET A 322 11.55 -7.88 1.04
CA MET A 322 11.98 -6.50 1.30
C MET A 322 11.67 -5.57 0.12
N GLY A 323 11.55 -6.13 -1.08
CA GLY A 323 11.30 -5.40 -2.32
C GLY A 323 9.82 -5.23 -2.69
N GLU A 324 8.87 -5.93 -2.04
CA GLU A 324 7.44 -5.94 -2.41
C GLU A 324 6.90 -4.52 -2.61
N HIS A 325 7.08 -3.65 -1.62
CA HIS A 325 6.49 -2.31 -1.65
C HIS A 325 6.89 -1.54 -2.90
N ARG A 326 8.19 -1.48 -3.22
CA ARG A 326 8.69 -0.82 -4.41
C ARG A 326 8.13 -1.43 -5.69
N ASN A 327 8.10 -2.75 -5.75
CA ASN A 327 7.77 -3.48 -6.96
C ASN A 327 6.28 -3.43 -7.27
N VAL A 328 5.43 -3.46 -6.25
CA VAL A 328 4.00 -3.23 -6.44
C VAL A 328 3.72 -1.77 -6.82
N LEU A 329 4.42 -0.79 -6.24
CA LEU A 329 4.31 0.60 -6.71
C LEU A 329 4.74 0.73 -8.18
N ALA A 330 5.82 0.08 -8.59
CA ALA A 330 6.24 0.05 -10.00
C ALA A 330 5.15 -0.54 -10.90
N MET A 331 4.53 -1.65 -10.51
CA MET A 331 3.39 -2.23 -11.25
C MET A 331 2.23 -1.23 -11.36
N MET A 332 1.87 -0.57 -10.25
CA MET A 332 0.78 0.40 -10.21
C MET A 332 1.06 1.60 -11.10
N LEU A 333 2.28 2.14 -11.08
CA LEU A 333 2.69 3.25 -11.93
C LEU A 333 2.62 2.91 -13.43
N LEU A 334 3.06 1.69 -13.79
CA LEU A 334 3.18 1.28 -15.20
C LEU A 334 1.84 0.83 -15.80
N LYS A 335 0.91 0.36 -14.96
CA LYS A 335 -0.46 0.01 -15.37
C LYS A 335 -1.47 0.57 -14.38
N TRP A 336 -1.58 1.89 -14.36
CA TRP A 336 -2.63 2.57 -13.63
C TRP A 336 -4.00 2.27 -14.25
N PRO A 337 -5.03 1.91 -13.46
CA PRO A 337 -6.34 1.59 -14.02
C PRO A 337 -7.12 2.85 -14.40
N GLU A 338 -8.07 2.71 -15.32
CA GLU A 338 -9.05 3.77 -15.62
C GLU A 338 -9.93 4.12 -14.40
N LYS A 339 -10.13 3.15 -13.49
CA LYS A 339 -10.96 3.31 -12.30
C LYS A 339 -10.35 2.59 -11.10
N LEU A 340 -10.32 3.29 -9.97
CA LEU A 340 -9.97 2.73 -8.67
C LEU A 340 -11.14 1.96 -8.04
N HIS A 341 -10.80 0.90 -7.31
CA HIS A 341 -11.77 0.06 -6.62
C HIS A 341 -11.66 0.22 -5.10
N LYS A 342 -12.77 0.56 -4.45
CA LYS A 342 -12.86 0.66 -2.99
C LYS A 342 -12.83 -0.72 -2.33
N GLY A 343 -12.32 -0.79 -1.10
CA GLY A 343 -12.21 -2.02 -0.32
C GLY A 343 -10.85 -2.72 -0.47
N PRO A 344 -10.77 -4.06 -0.36
CA PRO A 344 -11.87 -5.03 -0.39
C PRO A 344 -12.71 -5.02 0.89
N TYR A 345 -14.03 -4.84 0.76
CA TYR A 345 -14.96 -4.90 1.89
C TYR A 345 -15.36 -6.36 2.15
N PHE A 346 -14.64 -7.03 3.04
CA PHE A 346 -14.67 -8.50 3.10
C PHE A 346 -16.04 -9.10 3.46
N GLY A 347 -16.90 -8.36 4.18
CA GLY A 347 -18.28 -8.78 4.46
C GLY A 347 -19.17 -8.85 3.21
N GLN A 348 -18.81 -8.09 2.16
CA GLN A 348 -19.60 -7.96 0.95
C GLN A 348 -19.16 -8.94 -0.17
N LEU A 349 -17.92 -9.45 -0.10
CA LEU A 349 -17.36 -10.31 -1.15
C LEU A 349 -17.69 -11.80 -0.92
N LYS A 350 -18.04 -12.51 -2.00
CA LYS A 350 -18.31 -13.95 -1.93
C LYS A 350 -17.08 -14.73 -1.50
N ALA A 351 -15.90 -14.33 -1.97
CA ALA A 351 -14.63 -14.98 -1.68
C ALA A 351 -14.27 -14.98 -0.19
N THR A 352 -14.62 -13.92 0.56
CA THR A 352 -14.10 -13.72 1.93
C THR A 352 -15.16 -13.75 3.03
N LYS A 353 -16.44 -13.42 2.74
CA LYS A 353 -17.46 -13.21 3.79
C LYS A 353 -17.68 -14.38 4.75
N LYS A 354 -17.47 -15.61 4.29
CA LYS A 354 -17.63 -16.83 5.12
C LYS A 354 -16.40 -17.14 5.98
N TYR A 355 -15.29 -16.45 5.73
CA TYR A 355 -13.97 -16.72 6.31
C TYR A 355 -13.47 -15.54 7.14
N LEU A 356 -14.36 -14.65 7.60
CA LEU A 356 -13.98 -13.58 8.51
C LEU A 356 -13.52 -14.15 9.87
N PRO A 357 -12.50 -13.55 10.52
CA PRO A 357 -12.19 -13.84 11.91
C PRO A 357 -13.43 -13.68 12.79
N LYS A 358 -13.62 -14.56 13.78
CA LYS A 358 -14.86 -14.59 14.58
C LYS A 358 -15.08 -13.36 15.45
N GLN A 359 -14.03 -12.59 15.72
CA GLN A 359 -14.07 -11.46 16.66
C GLN A 359 -14.23 -10.11 15.97
N VAL A 360 -14.07 -10.03 14.64
CA VAL A 360 -14.33 -8.80 13.89
C VAL A 360 -15.82 -8.69 13.55
N LYS A 361 -16.30 -7.47 13.37
CA LYS A 361 -17.68 -7.16 13.00
C LYS A 361 -17.71 -6.22 11.81
N GLU A 362 -18.76 -6.29 11.00
CA GLU A 362 -19.00 -5.26 9.99
C GLU A 362 -19.21 -3.90 10.67
N LYS A 363 -18.68 -2.85 10.05
CA LYS A 363 -18.90 -1.47 10.50
C LYS A 363 -20.38 -1.12 10.24
N SER A 364 -21.09 -0.74 11.30
CA SER A 364 -22.51 -0.36 11.28
C SER A 364 -22.73 0.99 10.62
#